data_AF-U6MU91-F1
#
_entry.id   AF-U6MU91-F1
#
_cell.length_a   1.000
_cell.length_b   1.000
_cell.length_c   1.000
_cell.angle_alpha   90.00
_cell.angle_beta   90.00
_cell.angle_gamma   90.00
#
_symmetry.space_group_name_H-M   'P 1'
#
loop_
_entity.id
_entity.type
_entity.pdbx_description
1 polymer ?
#
loop_
_entity_poly.entity_id
_entity_poly.type
_entity_poly.pdbx_seq_one_letter_code
_entity_poly.pdbx_strand_id
1 'polypeptide(L)'
;MLHWSLPLLLSIWLLVQSASTLSASPGTGTTIKYTASLGQNVECLSEVNAAREAAGLPNFTTASDDNKLNDPKGTELDDTNEWTKVCKHLIPTEATEAMAGSSPANPFQDGTYAFKSLDDTEPNCKETIDYWKAAYKNFTGLPPSKTEGETLYKNQDNVSFVALYNPSSNATADCRVVTCTQTTTTTTGGAGGGGGEG
;
A
#
# COMPACT_ATOMS: atom_id res chain seq x y z
N MET A 1 11.98 -33.06 -16.92
CA MET A 1 10.99 -31.98 -17.06
C MET A 1 10.30 -31.83 -15.71
N LEU A 2 10.83 -30.98 -14.84
CA LEU A 2 10.22 -30.68 -13.55
C LEU A 2 9.16 -29.61 -13.80
N HIS A 3 7.90 -30.04 -13.90
CA HIS A 3 6.75 -29.15 -13.85
C HIS A 3 6.65 -28.59 -12.42
N TRP A 4 7.30 -27.46 -12.19
CA TRP A 4 7.06 -26.64 -11.01
C TRP A 4 5.79 -25.84 -11.27
N SER A 5 4.66 -26.33 -10.76
CA SER A 5 3.42 -25.56 -10.70
C SER A 5 3.63 -24.39 -9.73
N LEU A 6 4.09 -23.25 -10.22
CA LEU A 6 4.13 -22.00 -9.44
C LEU A 6 2.68 -21.55 -9.21
N PRO A 7 2.27 -21.23 -7.97
CA PRO A 7 1.00 -20.54 -7.75
C PRO A 7 1.01 -19.23 -8.54
N LEU A 8 -0.15 -18.84 -9.07
CA LEU A 8 -0.35 -17.65 -9.89
C LEU A 8 0.03 -16.42 -9.03
N LEU A 9 1.28 -15.96 -9.13
CA LEU A 9 1.77 -14.82 -8.35
C LEU A 9 1.19 -13.53 -8.94
N LEU A 10 0.09 -13.07 -8.36
CA LEU A 10 -0.55 -11.78 -8.66
C LEU A 10 0.43 -10.63 -8.42
N SER A 11 0.40 -9.59 -9.26
CA SER A 11 1.21 -8.38 -9.03
C SER A 11 0.27 -7.18 -9.00
N ILE A 12 -0.19 -6.79 -7.80
CA ILE A 12 -1.15 -5.71 -7.61
C ILE A 12 -0.39 -4.43 -7.25
N TRP A 13 -0.76 -3.32 -7.88
CA TRP A 13 -0.08 -2.04 -7.73
C TRP A 13 -1.03 -1.03 -7.13
N LEU A 14 -0.72 -0.45 -5.98
CA LEU A 14 -1.58 0.54 -5.36
C LEU A 14 -0.84 1.87 -5.26
N LEU A 15 -1.48 2.92 -5.75
CA LEU A 15 -1.03 4.30 -5.68
C LEU A 15 -1.78 4.97 -4.55
N VAL A 16 -1.08 5.54 -3.59
CA VAL A 16 -1.64 5.73 -2.26
C VAL A 16 -1.77 7.21 -1.94
N GLN A 17 -2.99 7.69 -1.80
CA GLN A 17 -3.28 9.00 -1.23
C GLN A 17 -3.65 8.80 0.25
N SER A 18 -2.90 9.41 1.16
CA SER A 18 -3.22 9.38 2.60
C SER A 18 -3.63 10.76 3.11
N ALA A 19 -4.64 10.79 3.99
CA ALA A 19 -5.09 12.02 4.65
C ALA A 19 -5.30 11.76 6.14
N SER A 20 -4.73 12.61 6.99
CA SER A 20 -4.88 12.56 8.45
C SER A 20 -5.62 13.80 8.93
N THR A 21 -6.72 13.61 9.67
CA THR A 21 -7.50 14.72 10.25
C THR A 21 -7.59 14.58 11.78
N LEU A 22 -7.41 15.69 12.49
CA LEU A 22 -7.55 15.76 13.95
C LEU A 22 -8.81 16.56 14.30
N SER A 23 -9.69 15.98 15.10
CA SER A 23 -10.93 16.62 15.55
C SER A 23 -11.02 16.59 17.08
N ALA A 24 -11.39 17.72 17.71
CA ALA A 24 -11.51 17.81 19.17
C ALA A 24 -12.99 17.73 19.59
N SER A 25 -13.32 16.86 20.55
CA SER A 25 -14.69 16.64 21.05
C SER A 25 -14.73 16.60 22.59
N PRO A 26 -15.83 16.99 23.27
CA PRO A 26 -15.96 16.88 24.72
C PRO A 26 -16.36 15.46 25.16
N GLY A 27 -15.40 14.63 25.57
CA GLY A 27 -15.64 13.37 26.31
C GLY A 27 -14.42 12.45 26.44
N THR A 28 -14.09 11.90 27.61
CA THR A 28 -12.81 11.23 27.89
C THR A 28 -12.46 10.08 26.91
N GLY A 29 -11.42 10.24 26.07
CA GLY A 29 -10.91 9.18 25.18
C GLY A 29 -10.17 9.71 23.94
N THR A 30 -9.30 8.87 23.36
CA THR A 30 -8.81 9.06 21.98
C THR A 30 -9.41 7.95 21.12
N THR A 31 -10.10 8.33 20.04
CA THR A 31 -10.73 7.40 19.11
C THR A 31 -10.09 7.56 17.74
N ILE A 32 -9.62 6.47 17.13
CA ILE A 32 -9.06 6.46 15.77
C ILE A 32 -10.03 5.73 14.85
N LYS A 33 -10.33 6.33 13.71
CA LYS A 33 -11.20 5.75 12.67
C LYS A 33 -10.50 5.74 11.33
N TYR A 34 -10.72 4.69 10.54
CA TYR A 34 -10.17 4.56 9.18
C TYR A 34 -11.29 4.49 8.15
N THR A 35 -11.07 5.09 6.99
CA THR A 35 -11.88 4.91 5.79
C THR A 35 -10.98 4.65 4.59
N ALA A 36 -11.44 3.86 3.63
CA ALA A 36 -10.73 3.64 2.36
C ALA A 36 -11.68 3.82 1.18
N SER A 37 -11.14 4.30 0.07
CA SER A 37 -11.78 4.24 -1.25
C SER A 37 -10.79 3.79 -2.32
N LEU A 38 -11.32 3.14 -3.35
CA LEU A 38 -10.56 2.64 -4.49
C LEU A 38 -11.01 3.39 -5.76
N GLY A 39 -10.06 3.78 -6.60
CA GLY A 39 -10.31 4.40 -7.89
C GLY A 39 -10.91 3.40 -8.88
N GLN A 40 -11.94 3.83 -9.61
CA GLN A 40 -12.70 2.97 -10.53
C GLN A 40 -11.96 2.60 -11.82
N ASN A 41 -10.87 3.30 -12.14
CA ASN A 41 -10.06 3.06 -13.33
C ASN A 41 -8.74 2.37 -12.99
N VAL A 42 -8.28 1.53 -13.93
CA VAL A 42 -6.91 1.01 -13.91
C VAL A 42 -6.00 2.11 -14.44
N GLU A 43 -5.05 2.53 -13.61
CA GLU A 43 -4.07 3.56 -13.91
C GLU A 43 -2.71 2.94 -14.27
N CYS A 44 -1.84 3.68 -14.95
CA CYS A 44 -0.41 3.37 -15.13
C CYS A 44 -0.02 2.01 -15.76
N LEU A 45 -0.97 1.18 -16.19
CA LEU A 45 -0.69 -0.15 -16.75
C LEU A 45 0.16 -0.06 -18.03
N SER A 46 -0.03 1.01 -18.81
CA SER A 46 0.75 1.27 -20.02
C SER A 46 2.24 1.47 -19.67
N GLU A 47 2.55 2.31 -18.70
CA GLU A 47 3.91 2.61 -18.24
C GLU A 47 4.55 1.41 -17.55
N VAL A 48 3.78 0.64 -16.77
CA VAL A 48 4.21 -0.64 -16.20
C VAL A 48 4.65 -1.58 -17.32
N ASN A 49 3.83 -1.75 -18.35
CA ASN A 49 4.12 -2.64 -19.47
C ASN A 49 5.30 -2.16 -20.31
N ALA A 50 5.43 -0.85 -20.56
CA ALA A 50 6.59 -0.28 -21.23
C ALA A 50 7.89 -0.57 -20.47
N ALA A 51 7.87 -0.51 -19.13
CA ALA A 51 9.04 -0.85 -18.32
C ALA A 51 9.40 -2.34 -18.39
N ARG A 52 8.40 -3.23 -18.45
CA ARG A 52 8.57 -4.67 -18.57
C ARG A 52 9.09 -5.09 -19.93
N GLU A 53 8.52 -4.54 -21.00
CA GLU A 53 8.96 -4.78 -22.37
C GLU A 53 10.42 -4.37 -22.55
N ALA A 54 10.83 -3.21 -22.01
CA ALA A 54 12.22 -2.76 -22.02
C ALA A 54 13.19 -3.73 -21.30
N ALA A 55 12.68 -4.55 -20.38
CA ALA A 55 13.44 -5.61 -19.70
C ALA A 55 13.28 -7.00 -20.35
N GLY A 56 12.60 -7.11 -21.50
CA GLY A 56 12.34 -8.37 -22.19
C GLY A 56 11.30 -9.25 -21.50
N LEU A 57 10.46 -8.68 -20.64
CA LEU A 57 9.38 -9.39 -19.95
C LEU A 57 8.04 -9.23 -20.68
N PRO A 58 7.16 -10.23 -20.62
CA PRO A 58 5.83 -10.12 -21.19
C PRO A 58 5.00 -9.07 -20.44
N ASN A 59 4.14 -8.37 -21.19
CA ASN A 59 3.20 -7.42 -20.62
C ASN A 59 2.26 -8.10 -19.62
N PHE A 60 1.94 -7.39 -18.54
CA PHE A 60 0.81 -7.74 -17.70
C PHE A 60 -0.50 -7.48 -18.44
N THR A 61 -1.48 -8.32 -18.18
CA THR A 61 -2.87 -8.08 -18.53
C THR A 61 -3.62 -7.48 -17.35
N THR A 62 -4.75 -6.82 -17.61
CA THR A 62 -5.62 -6.34 -16.54
C THR A 62 -6.13 -7.52 -15.71
N ALA A 63 -6.13 -7.39 -14.39
CA ALA A 63 -6.71 -8.40 -13.51
C ALA A 63 -8.21 -8.57 -13.76
N SER A 64 -8.69 -9.83 -13.73
CA SER A 64 -10.11 -10.16 -13.64
C SER A 64 -10.63 -9.96 -12.21
N ASP A 65 -11.95 -9.94 -12.01
CA ASP A 65 -12.55 -9.65 -10.69
C ASP A 65 -12.07 -10.60 -9.58
N ASP A 66 -11.83 -11.88 -9.90
CA ASP A 66 -11.27 -12.87 -8.98
C ASP A 66 -9.80 -12.57 -8.55
N ASN A 67 -9.13 -11.65 -9.25
CA ASN A 67 -7.71 -11.31 -9.11
C ASN A 67 -7.49 -9.82 -8.79
N LYS A 68 -8.57 -9.06 -8.54
CA LYS A 68 -8.53 -7.66 -8.14
C LYS A 68 -8.55 -7.53 -6.62
N LEU A 69 -8.10 -6.38 -6.14
CA LEU A 69 -8.33 -6.04 -4.75
C LEU A 69 -9.84 -5.79 -4.55
N ASN A 70 -10.43 -6.41 -3.54
CA ASN A 70 -11.85 -6.20 -3.23
C ASN A 70 -12.10 -4.75 -2.82
N ASP A 71 -13.22 -4.17 -3.25
CA ASP A 71 -13.62 -2.83 -2.82
C ASP A 71 -13.74 -2.74 -1.29
N PRO A 72 -13.33 -1.61 -0.68
CA PRO A 72 -13.54 -1.37 0.73
C PRO A 72 -15.04 -1.35 1.05
N LYS A 73 -15.43 -2.17 2.02
CA LYS A 73 -16.84 -2.29 2.46
C LYS A 73 -17.09 -1.42 3.69
N GLY A 74 -18.17 -0.64 3.65
CA GLY A 74 -18.63 0.20 4.76
C GLY A 74 -18.05 1.61 4.72
N THR A 75 -18.70 2.52 5.46
CA THR A 75 -18.26 3.93 5.60
C THR A 75 -17.17 4.12 6.64
N GLU A 76 -16.98 3.15 7.53
CA GLU A 76 -15.95 3.13 8.57
C GLU A 76 -15.39 1.71 8.63
N LEU A 77 -14.08 1.60 8.59
CA LEU A 77 -13.39 0.31 8.62
C LEU A 77 -13.12 -0.09 10.07
N ASP A 78 -13.66 -1.24 10.47
CA ASP A 78 -13.36 -1.84 11.77
C ASP A 78 -12.03 -2.62 11.72
N ASP A 79 -11.51 -3.01 12.89
CA ASP A 79 -10.21 -3.69 13.01
C ASP A 79 -10.15 -5.08 12.35
N THR A 80 -11.30 -5.70 12.02
CA THR A 80 -11.37 -6.98 11.31
C THR A 80 -11.38 -6.82 9.80
N ASN A 81 -11.51 -5.59 9.28
CA ASN A 81 -11.49 -5.29 7.86
C ASN A 81 -10.05 -5.32 7.31
N GLU A 82 -9.81 -6.05 6.22
CA GLU A 82 -8.49 -6.14 5.58
C GLU A 82 -7.98 -4.76 5.12
N TRP A 83 -8.89 -3.86 4.72
CA TRP A 83 -8.56 -2.49 4.37
C TRP A 83 -8.04 -1.65 5.53
N THR A 84 -8.42 -1.97 6.76
CA THR A 84 -7.86 -1.30 7.96
C THR A 84 -6.37 -1.57 8.06
N LYS A 85 -5.93 -2.80 7.77
CA LYS A 85 -4.52 -3.14 7.80
C LYS A 85 -3.75 -2.49 6.65
N VAL A 86 -4.37 -2.43 5.46
CA VAL A 86 -3.85 -1.68 4.30
C VAL A 86 -3.66 -0.21 4.67
N CYS A 87 -4.69 0.48 5.15
CA CYS A 87 -4.58 1.89 5.51
C CYS A 87 -3.60 2.16 6.66
N LYS A 88 -3.53 1.30 7.68
CA LYS A 88 -2.52 1.42 8.75
C LYS A 88 -1.08 1.29 8.22
N HIS A 89 -0.86 0.47 7.21
CA HIS A 89 0.45 0.33 6.55
C HIS A 89 0.77 1.54 5.66
N LEU A 90 -0.25 2.10 5.03
CA LEU A 90 -0.15 3.15 4.02
C LEU A 90 -0.11 4.57 4.58
N ILE A 91 -0.69 4.81 5.76
CA ILE A 91 -0.65 6.11 6.42
C ILE A 91 0.66 6.22 7.22
N PRO A 92 1.52 7.21 6.92
CA PRO A 92 2.70 7.47 7.73
C PRO A 92 2.23 7.89 9.13
N THR A 93 2.55 7.10 10.16
CA THR A 93 2.43 7.57 11.55
C THR A 93 3.79 8.07 12.01
N GLU A 94 3.84 8.96 13.00
CA GLU A 94 5.14 9.39 13.59
C GLU A 94 5.94 8.22 14.19
N ALA A 95 5.30 7.06 14.42
CA ALA A 95 5.97 5.79 14.74
C ALA A 95 6.63 5.11 13.53
N THR A 96 6.17 5.39 12.31
CA THR A 96 6.74 4.89 11.04
C THR A 96 8.05 5.61 10.70
N GLU A 97 8.22 6.89 11.07
CA GLU A 97 9.48 7.62 10.86
C GLU A 97 10.62 7.13 11.77
N ALA A 98 10.29 6.66 12.98
CA ALA A 98 11.25 6.01 13.88
C ALA A 98 11.52 4.52 13.52
N MET A 99 10.71 3.94 12.62
CA MET A 99 10.76 2.54 12.21
C MET A 99 10.85 2.44 10.68
N ALA A 100 11.96 2.91 10.10
CA ALA A 100 12.43 2.45 8.79
C ALA A 100 12.78 0.94 8.75
N GLY A 101 12.18 0.12 9.62
CA GLY A 101 12.57 -1.26 9.88
C GLY A 101 11.45 -2.22 10.27
N SER A 102 10.18 -1.81 10.36
CA SER A 102 9.09 -2.75 10.67
C SER A 102 7.74 -2.24 10.15
N SER A 103 7.50 -2.45 8.86
CA SER A 103 6.12 -2.40 8.38
C SER A 103 5.34 -3.59 8.96
N PRO A 104 4.10 -3.40 9.45
CA PRO A 104 3.27 -4.52 9.91
C PRO A 104 3.13 -5.56 8.79
N ALA A 105 3.01 -6.85 9.18
CA ALA A 105 2.92 -7.98 8.26
C ALA A 105 2.03 -7.65 7.05
N ASN A 106 2.56 -7.90 5.85
CA ASN A 106 1.94 -7.53 4.58
C ASN A 106 0.46 -7.93 4.59
N PRO A 107 -0.49 -6.97 4.63
CA PRO A 107 -1.90 -7.28 4.86
C PRO A 107 -2.57 -7.92 3.66
N PHE A 108 -1.84 -8.06 2.57
CA PHE A 108 -2.35 -8.54 1.33
C PHE A 108 -2.13 -10.05 1.20
N GLN A 109 -3.23 -10.76 1.03
CA GLN A 109 -3.31 -12.22 1.16
C GLN A 109 -2.66 -12.94 -0.05
N ASP A 110 -2.72 -12.37 -1.26
CA ASP A 110 -2.21 -13.01 -2.49
C ASP A 110 -1.50 -12.03 -3.43
N GLY A 111 -0.23 -12.30 -3.77
CA GLY A 111 0.54 -11.51 -4.75
C GLY A 111 1.70 -10.68 -4.18
N THR A 112 2.44 -10.04 -5.10
CA THR A 112 3.48 -9.05 -4.77
C THR A 112 2.90 -7.67 -4.98
N TYR A 113 2.92 -6.86 -3.92
CA TYR A 113 2.27 -5.57 -3.93
C TYR A 113 3.29 -4.45 -3.96
N ALA A 114 2.97 -3.43 -4.74
CA ALA A 114 3.85 -2.31 -4.96
C ALA A 114 3.13 -1.00 -4.71
N PHE A 115 3.82 -0.09 -4.02
CA PHE A 115 3.22 1.13 -3.49
C PHE A 115 4.04 2.36 -3.83
N LYS A 116 3.35 3.46 -4.09
CA LYS A 116 3.93 4.80 -4.04
C LYS A 116 2.90 5.73 -3.42
N SER A 117 3.34 6.52 -2.46
CA SER A 117 2.54 7.65 -1.95
C SER A 117 2.42 8.73 -3.02
N LEU A 118 1.20 9.21 -3.20
CA LEU A 118 0.87 10.31 -4.09
C LEU A 118 0.72 11.59 -3.29
N ASP A 119 1.13 12.71 -3.89
CA ASP A 119 0.85 14.05 -3.38
C ASP A 119 -0.43 14.65 -4.01
N ASP A 120 -0.83 14.13 -5.18
CA ASP A 120 -1.99 14.56 -5.96
C ASP A 120 -2.94 13.39 -6.26
N THR A 121 -4.24 13.69 -6.41
CA THR A 121 -5.27 12.67 -6.68
C THR A 121 -5.09 11.92 -7.99
N GLU A 122 -4.45 12.55 -8.98
CA GLU A 122 -4.17 11.93 -10.28
C GLU A 122 -2.70 11.48 -10.31
N PRO A 123 -2.44 10.19 -10.57
CA PRO A 123 -1.08 9.66 -10.44
C PRO A 123 -0.21 10.06 -11.63
N ASN A 124 1.00 10.53 -11.34
CA ASN A 124 2.05 10.60 -12.35
C ASN A 124 2.65 9.20 -12.57
N CYS A 125 2.14 8.49 -13.58
CA CYS A 125 2.54 7.12 -13.86
C CYS A 125 4.02 6.98 -14.16
N LYS A 126 4.61 7.90 -14.93
CA LYS A 126 6.05 7.86 -15.24
C LYS A 126 6.89 8.00 -13.96
N GLU A 127 6.59 9.00 -13.15
CA GLU A 127 7.29 9.21 -11.88
C GLU A 127 7.13 8.01 -10.95
N THR A 128 5.95 7.40 -10.96
CA THR A 128 5.66 6.19 -10.19
C THR A 128 6.56 5.02 -10.60
N ILE A 129 6.67 4.75 -11.90
CA ILE A 129 7.57 3.70 -12.40
C ILE A 129 9.02 4.03 -12.05
N ASP A 130 9.44 5.29 -12.21
CA ASP A 130 10.81 5.72 -11.89
C ASP A 130 11.13 5.57 -10.40
N TYR A 131 10.17 5.86 -9.51
CA TYR A 131 10.28 5.64 -8.07
C TYR A 131 10.53 4.16 -7.75
N TRP A 132 9.73 3.24 -8.30
CA TRP A 132 9.92 1.80 -8.09
C TRP A 132 11.25 1.31 -8.67
N LYS A 133 11.63 1.79 -9.87
CA LYS A 133 12.92 1.47 -10.48
C LYS A 133 14.12 1.91 -9.65
N ALA A 134 14.03 3.03 -8.95
CA ALA A 134 15.12 3.58 -8.15
C ALA A 134 15.60 2.62 -7.03
N ALA A 135 14.74 1.70 -6.59
CA ALA A 135 15.09 0.69 -5.60
C ALA A 135 16.10 -0.36 -6.12
N TYR A 136 16.33 -0.43 -7.45
CA TYR A 136 17.35 -1.33 -8.01
C TYR A 136 18.73 -1.13 -7.39
N LYS A 137 19.05 0.11 -6.96
CA LYS A 137 20.32 0.46 -6.29
C LYS A 137 20.59 -0.37 -5.01
N ASN A 138 19.55 -0.95 -4.42
CA ASN A 138 19.65 -1.78 -3.23
C ASN A 138 20.07 -3.22 -3.54
N PHE A 139 20.16 -3.59 -4.82
CA PHE A 139 20.56 -4.92 -5.29
C PHE A 139 21.91 -4.86 -6.00
N THR A 140 22.73 -5.89 -5.80
CA THR A 140 24.05 -6.03 -6.45
C THR A 140 23.98 -6.76 -7.80
N GLY A 141 22.77 -7.06 -8.28
CA GLY A 141 22.52 -7.91 -9.44
C GLY A 141 21.02 -8.23 -9.56
N LEU A 142 20.69 -9.41 -10.07
CA LEU A 142 19.30 -9.88 -10.07
C LEU A 142 18.79 -10.00 -8.62
N PRO A 143 17.56 -9.53 -8.31
CA PRO A 143 16.98 -9.69 -6.99
C PRO A 143 16.95 -11.16 -6.56
N PRO A 144 17.40 -11.50 -5.33
CA PRO A 144 17.40 -12.87 -4.83
C PRO A 144 15.97 -13.38 -4.56
N SER A 145 15.79 -14.68 -4.33
CA SER A 145 14.48 -15.18 -3.89
C SER A 145 14.08 -14.59 -2.53
N LYS A 146 12.77 -14.57 -2.21
CA LYS A 146 12.29 -14.04 -0.92
C LYS A 146 12.93 -14.73 0.29
N THR A 147 13.22 -16.03 0.18
CA THR A 147 13.88 -16.82 1.22
C THR A 147 15.36 -16.47 1.40
N GLU A 148 16.06 -16.08 0.33
CA GLU A 148 17.48 -15.72 0.38
C GLU A 148 17.68 -14.24 0.74
N GLY A 149 16.72 -13.39 0.39
CA GLY A 149 16.77 -11.94 0.55
C GLY A 149 15.85 -11.37 1.63
N GLU A 150 15.48 -12.14 2.65
CA GLU A 150 14.42 -11.76 3.61
C GLU A 150 14.58 -10.33 4.16
N THR A 151 15.81 -9.93 4.50
CA THR A 151 16.08 -8.57 5.02
C THR A 151 15.93 -7.49 3.95
N LEU A 152 16.29 -7.76 2.69
CA LEU A 152 16.08 -6.82 1.58
C LEU A 152 14.60 -6.53 1.36
N TYR A 153 13.75 -7.54 1.52
CA TYR A 153 12.31 -7.45 1.29
C TYR A 153 11.51 -6.90 2.48
N LYS A 154 12.19 -6.47 3.56
CA LYS A 154 11.57 -5.61 4.59
C LYS A 154 11.37 -4.18 4.09
N ASN A 155 12.11 -3.78 3.05
CA ASN A 155 11.93 -2.49 2.40
C ASN A 155 10.86 -2.60 1.32
N GLN A 156 9.78 -1.82 1.45
CA GLN A 156 8.66 -1.83 0.52
C GLN A 156 9.02 -1.35 -0.90
N ASP A 157 10.02 -0.50 -1.06
CA ASP A 157 10.50 -0.07 -2.38
C ASP A 157 11.15 -1.26 -3.13
N ASN A 158 11.86 -2.13 -2.39
CA ASN A 158 12.46 -3.35 -2.95
C ASN A 158 11.37 -4.34 -3.37
N VAL A 159 10.31 -4.47 -2.57
CA VAL A 159 9.13 -5.29 -2.92
C VAL A 159 8.45 -4.73 -4.18
N SER A 160 8.33 -3.40 -4.26
CA SER A 160 7.72 -2.73 -5.41
C SER A 160 8.54 -2.93 -6.68
N PHE A 161 9.87 -2.86 -6.60
CA PHE A 161 10.74 -3.16 -7.73
C PHE A 161 10.59 -4.59 -8.25
N VAL A 162 10.58 -5.59 -7.37
CA VAL A 162 10.44 -6.99 -7.80
C VAL A 162 9.05 -7.31 -8.32
N ALA A 163 8.00 -6.63 -7.85
CA ALA A 163 6.69 -6.71 -8.46
C ALA A 163 6.75 -6.26 -9.94
N LEU A 164 7.51 -5.19 -10.25
CA LEU A 164 7.55 -4.56 -11.59
C LEU A 164 8.05 -5.56 -12.61
N TYR A 165 9.10 -6.24 -12.19
CA TYR A 165 9.86 -7.18 -12.99
C TYR A 165 9.52 -8.63 -12.67
N ASN A 166 8.32 -8.91 -12.14
CA ASN A 166 7.87 -10.28 -11.90
C ASN A 166 7.92 -11.08 -13.23
N PRO A 167 8.73 -12.16 -13.31
CA PRO A 167 8.95 -12.89 -14.56
C PRO A 167 7.80 -13.84 -14.93
N SER A 168 6.74 -13.92 -14.12
CA SER A 168 5.58 -14.76 -14.39
C SER A 168 4.93 -14.40 -15.74
N SER A 169 4.75 -15.41 -16.60
CA SER A 169 4.28 -15.25 -17.98
C SER A 169 2.79 -14.91 -18.10
N ASN A 170 2.01 -15.13 -17.03
CA ASN A 170 0.57 -14.92 -16.99
C ASN A 170 0.17 -13.95 -15.85
N ALA A 171 1.11 -13.13 -15.39
CA ALA A 171 0.83 -12.19 -14.33
C ALA A 171 -0.15 -11.11 -14.81
N THR A 172 -1.12 -10.83 -13.97
CA THR A 172 -2.05 -9.73 -14.12
C THR A 172 -1.61 -8.56 -13.24
N ALA A 173 -2.07 -7.37 -13.60
CA ALA A 173 -1.93 -6.17 -12.78
C ALA A 173 -3.29 -5.48 -12.61
N ASP A 174 -3.53 -5.06 -11.37
CA ASP A 174 -4.59 -4.11 -11.01
C ASP A 174 -3.89 -2.90 -10.42
N CYS A 175 -3.66 -1.88 -11.23
CA CYS A 175 -2.99 -0.66 -10.80
C CYS A 175 -4.03 0.41 -10.52
N ARG A 176 -4.17 0.82 -9.25
CA ARG A 176 -5.29 1.67 -8.78
C ARG A 176 -4.82 2.74 -7.83
N VAL A 177 -5.54 3.86 -7.81
CA VAL A 177 -5.42 4.84 -6.72
C VAL A 177 -6.27 4.38 -5.54
N VAL A 178 -5.65 4.30 -4.36
CA VAL A 178 -6.27 4.06 -3.06
C VAL A 178 -6.22 5.35 -2.27
N THR A 179 -7.35 5.77 -1.72
CA THR A 179 -7.37 6.83 -0.71
C THR A 179 -7.66 6.25 0.66
N CYS A 180 -6.74 6.45 1.60
CA CYS A 180 -6.89 6.05 3.00
C CYS A 180 -6.97 7.30 3.89
N THR A 181 -8.03 7.40 4.71
CA THR A 181 -8.21 8.51 5.65
C THR A 181 -8.15 8.00 7.07
N GLN A 182 -7.31 8.62 7.91
CA GLN A 182 -7.32 8.44 9.36
C GLN A 182 -7.95 9.66 10.02
N THR A 183 -8.99 9.44 10.80
CA THR A 183 -9.58 10.46 11.68
C THR A 183 -9.20 10.15 13.11
N THR A 184 -8.49 11.06 13.76
CA THR A 184 -8.18 10.98 15.19
C THR A 184 -9.04 11.97 15.94
N THR A 185 -9.81 11.49 16.90
CA THR A 185 -10.57 12.34 17.82
C THR A 185 -9.89 12.32 19.17
N THR A 186 -9.35 13.46 19.62
CA THR A 186 -8.71 13.60 20.93
C THR A 186 -9.56 14.48 21.83
N THR A 187 -9.80 14.02 23.04
CA THR A 187 -10.44 14.83 24.06
C THR A 187 -9.43 15.30 25.09
N THR A 188 -9.34 16.61 25.29
CA THR A 188 -8.61 17.19 26.42
C THR A 188 -9.56 17.38 27.60
N GLY A 189 -9.31 16.65 28.69
CA GLY A 189 -10.05 16.82 29.94
C GLY A 189 -9.81 18.21 30.52
N GLY A 190 -10.80 19.10 30.41
CA GLY A 190 -10.80 20.37 31.13
C GLY A 190 -10.87 20.08 32.63
N ALA A 191 -9.84 20.49 33.37
CA ALA A 191 -9.87 20.55 34.82
C ALA A 191 -10.98 21.54 35.25
N GLY A 192 -12.17 21.02 35.53
CA GLY A 192 -13.25 21.74 36.17
C GLY A 192 -12.92 21.96 37.64
N GLY A 193 -12.31 23.10 37.96
CA GLY A 193 -12.32 23.67 39.31
C GLY A 193 -13.55 24.55 39.48
N GLY A 194 -14.70 23.95 39.78
CA GLY A 194 -15.92 24.67 40.12
C GLY A 194 -16.16 24.70 41.64
N GLY A 195 -16.51 25.89 42.16
CA GLY A 195 -17.44 26.04 43.28
C GLY A 195 -16.90 26.66 44.56
N GLY A 196 -17.44 27.83 44.92
CA GLY A 196 -17.33 28.43 46.25
C GLY A 196 -18.04 29.78 46.36
N GLU A 197 -19.39 29.76 46.40
CA GLU A 197 -20.21 30.86 46.93
C GLU A 197 -19.83 31.17 48.38
N GLY A 198 -19.77 32.45 48.71
CA GLY A 198 -19.58 33.02 50.05
C GLY A 198 -19.61 34.53 50.00
#